data_AF-A0A1E4RSY1-F1
#
_entry.id   AF-A0A1E4RSY1-F1
#
_cell.length_a   1.000
_cell.length_b   1.000
_cell.length_c   1.000
_cell.angle_alpha   90.00
_cell.angle_beta   90.00
_cell.angle_gamma   90.00
#
_symmetry.space_group_name_H-M   'P 1'
#
loop_
_entity.id
_entity.type
_entity.pdbx_description
1 polymer ?
#
loop_
_entity_poly.entity_id
_entity_poly.type
_entity_poly.pdbx_seq_one_letter_code
_entity_poly.pdbx_strand_id
1 'polypeptide(L)'
;MITLGPRLINRSGLLRSSYCANLLRFSIRFKSNLPQDVNQKKNLPSNEEWKHLKQHIPGESVQPNDLKSRIPKFPLAKENVPTLLPRPGVPQVGSQYSFRQVLQILKNKTKPELIYEAEPHRLYFLACLSFAAVLTIYGVVLAEYAWFEANKEYDENEKELNGPLRMREFGFTLLKNSTFAMVMFGAAYLIGSFPTRLIRRMWYLPGPVEHVQFTSYSLLPGRPTPVITVPLKNLVRKHQARVWTGKGFYGTADKSMFFFVLKESEAKKSWIVDRKGFFWSDGRVFDYLFGKETVAEAEAGIPYDEQIGIVNREVKKQKQELRAKHGMFYKWKLAGKDMKQDAQKGANYISTLKANNKKPKSLPNNDSKTVKK
;
A
#
# COMPACT_ATOMS: atom_id res chain seq x y z
N MET A 1 -47.94 -42.21 -26.80
CA MET A 1 -48.89 -42.12 -27.92
C MET A 1 -48.42 -40.99 -28.83
N ILE A 2 -48.45 -41.21 -30.16
CA ILE A 2 -47.76 -40.48 -31.24
C ILE A 2 -46.27 -40.93 -31.42
N THR A 3 -45.97 -42.14 -31.96
CA THR A 3 -45.74 -42.56 -33.39
C THR A 3 -44.66 -41.73 -34.13
N LEU A 4 -43.43 -42.26 -34.31
CA LEU A 4 -42.88 -42.99 -35.50
C LEU A 4 -42.94 -42.14 -36.79
N GLY A 5 -41.91 -41.89 -37.61
CA GLY A 5 -40.55 -42.42 -37.77
C GLY A 5 -39.88 -41.74 -39.00
N PRO A 6 -38.63 -42.07 -39.35
CA PRO A 6 -37.80 -41.35 -40.32
C PRO A 6 -37.94 -41.85 -41.77
N ARG A 7 -37.67 -41.00 -42.77
CA ARG A 7 -37.53 -41.38 -44.18
C ARG A 7 -36.08 -41.26 -44.67
N LEU A 8 -35.49 -42.41 -44.96
CA LEU A 8 -34.36 -42.62 -45.87
C LEU A 8 -34.91 -42.97 -47.25
N ILE A 9 -34.43 -42.36 -48.34
CA ILE A 9 -34.43 -42.96 -49.68
C ILE A 9 -33.13 -42.61 -50.41
N ASN A 10 -32.45 -43.67 -50.82
CA ASN A 10 -31.33 -43.79 -51.75
C ASN A 10 -31.68 -43.32 -53.18
N ARG A 11 -30.69 -42.85 -53.96
CA ARG A 11 -30.28 -43.50 -55.23
C ARG A 11 -29.06 -42.85 -55.90
N SER A 12 -27.99 -43.64 -55.90
CA SER A 12 -26.96 -43.90 -56.92
C SER A 12 -27.07 -43.30 -58.34
N GLY A 13 -25.90 -42.95 -58.90
CA GLY A 13 -25.58 -42.88 -60.35
C GLY A 13 -24.29 -42.09 -60.61
N LEU A 14 -23.08 -42.67 -60.49
CA LEU A 14 -22.27 -43.27 -61.56
C LEU A 14 -22.15 -42.41 -62.85
N LEU A 15 -21.02 -41.73 -63.08
CA LEU A 15 -19.97 -42.13 -64.05
C LEU A 15 -18.91 -41.04 -64.28
N ARG A 16 -17.73 -41.51 -64.69
CA ARG A 16 -16.45 -40.83 -64.87
C ARG A 16 -16.46 -39.82 -66.03
N SER A 17 -15.64 -38.78 -65.92
CA SER A 17 -14.80 -38.34 -67.05
C SER A 17 -13.63 -37.50 -66.55
N SER A 18 -12.44 -37.90 -66.98
CA SER A 18 -11.15 -37.33 -66.66
C SER A 18 -10.79 -36.27 -67.71
N TYR A 19 -10.40 -35.06 -67.31
CA TYR A 19 -9.47 -34.24 -68.10
C TYR A 19 -8.58 -33.41 -67.17
N CYS A 20 -7.27 -33.55 -67.41
CA CYS A 20 -6.21 -32.73 -66.86
C CYS A 20 -6.44 -31.24 -67.15
N ALA A 21 -6.08 -30.39 -66.20
CA ALA A 21 -4.84 -29.59 -66.26
C ALA A 21 -5.00 -28.23 -65.56
N ASN A 22 -4.10 -28.04 -64.60
CA ASN A 22 -3.38 -26.79 -64.36
C ASN A 22 -4.06 -25.56 -63.73
N LEU A 23 -3.26 -24.99 -62.83
CA LEU A 23 -3.13 -23.56 -62.50
C LEU A 23 -4.10 -22.98 -61.45
N LEU A 24 -3.62 -23.02 -60.21
CA LEU A 24 -3.33 -21.86 -59.34
C LEU A 24 -3.69 -22.17 -57.89
N ARG A 25 -2.73 -22.79 -57.19
CA ARG A 25 -2.64 -22.70 -55.73
C ARG A 25 -2.39 -21.25 -55.38
N PHE A 26 -3.43 -20.52 -54.98
CA PHE A 26 -3.28 -19.26 -54.25
C PHE A 26 -2.73 -19.57 -52.85
N SER A 27 -1.41 -19.68 -52.77
CA SER A 27 -0.68 -19.45 -51.53
C SER A 27 -0.83 -17.96 -51.20
N ILE A 28 -1.89 -17.59 -50.50
CA ILE A 28 -2.04 -16.26 -49.91
C ILE A 28 -1.00 -16.17 -48.80
N ARG A 29 0.21 -15.78 -49.19
CA ARG A 29 1.28 -15.34 -48.30
C ARG A 29 0.77 -14.04 -47.68
N PHE A 30 0.22 -14.11 -46.47
CA PHE A 30 0.01 -12.91 -45.66
C PHE A 30 1.38 -12.22 -45.55
N LYS A 31 1.57 -11.13 -46.31
CA LYS A 31 2.67 -10.21 -46.08
C LYS A 31 2.43 -9.66 -44.68
N SER A 32 3.17 -10.17 -43.70
CA SER A 32 3.26 -9.54 -42.40
C SER A 32 3.76 -8.11 -42.63
N ASN A 33 2.92 -7.11 -42.35
CA ASN A 33 3.34 -5.71 -42.23
C ASN A 33 4.15 -5.51 -40.95
N LEU A 34 5.12 -6.39 -40.70
CA LEU A 34 6.16 -6.17 -39.72
C LEU A 34 7.32 -5.56 -40.48
N PRO A 35 7.82 -4.37 -40.10
CA PRO A 35 8.99 -3.80 -40.74
C PRO A 35 10.17 -4.77 -40.58
N GLN A 36 10.58 -5.40 -41.68
CA GLN A 36 11.68 -6.37 -41.71
C GLN A 36 13.08 -5.74 -41.82
N ASP A 37 13.17 -4.41 -41.84
CA ASP A 37 14.46 -3.68 -41.83
C ASP A 37 14.59 -2.80 -40.58
N VAL A 38 14.75 -3.42 -39.41
CA VAL A 38 15.28 -2.71 -38.25
C VAL A 38 16.80 -2.75 -38.34
N ASN A 39 17.38 -1.83 -39.10
CA ASN A 39 18.79 -1.48 -38.97
C ASN A 39 19.01 -0.95 -37.54
N GLN A 40 19.34 -1.85 -36.60
CA GLN A 40 19.44 -1.56 -35.16
C GLN A 40 20.42 -0.42 -34.82
N LYS A 41 21.38 -0.12 -35.71
CA LYS A 41 22.34 0.97 -35.53
C LYS A 41 21.81 2.36 -35.92
N LYS A 42 20.73 2.45 -36.71
CA LYS A 42 20.18 3.74 -37.19
C LYS A 42 19.14 4.35 -36.23
N ASN A 43 18.68 3.57 -35.24
CA ASN A 43 17.65 3.96 -34.28
C ASN A 43 18.21 4.13 -32.85
N LEU A 44 19.53 4.21 -32.68
CA LEU A 44 20.09 4.58 -31.39
C LEU A 44 19.77 6.06 -31.14
N PRO A 45 19.19 6.42 -29.99
CA PRO A 45 18.89 7.81 -29.68
C PRO A 45 20.14 8.68 -29.83
N SER A 46 19.96 9.94 -30.23
CA SER A 46 21.06 10.91 -30.20
C SER A 46 21.60 11.07 -28.76
N ASN A 47 22.82 11.57 -28.59
CA ASN A 47 23.40 11.79 -27.25
C ASN A 47 22.51 12.69 -26.36
N GLU A 48 21.76 13.61 -26.95
CA GLU A 48 20.81 14.47 -26.24
C GLU A 48 19.53 13.73 -25.86
N GLU A 49 18.98 12.92 -26.76
CA GLU A 49 17.85 12.04 -26.47
C GLU A 49 18.19 11.01 -25.39
N TRP A 50 19.42 10.47 -25.39
CA TRP A 50 19.89 9.61 -24.30
C TRP A 50 19.95 10.35 -22.97
N LYS A 51 20.44 11.60 -22.95
CA LYS A 51 20.44 12.41 -21.72
C LYS A 51 19.00 12.66 -21.23
N HIS A 52 18.06 12.86 -22.15
CA HIS A 52 16.65 13.04 -21.81
C HIS A 52 16.02 11.73 -21.30
N LEU A 53 16.26 10.60 -21.97
CA LEU A 53 15.78 9.27 -21.56
C LEU A 53 16.32 8.87 -20.18
N LYS A 54 17.61 9.12 -19.91
CA LYS A 54 18.23 8.85 -18.60
C LYS A 54 17.55 9.58 -17.44
N GLN A 55 16.89 10.72 -17.69
CA GLN A 55 16.13 11.42 -16.64
C GLN A 55 14.86 10.66 -16.24
N HIS A 56 14.32 9.85 -17.16
CA HIS A 56 13.10 9.07 -16.96
C HIS A 56 13.38 7.62 -16.57
N ILE A 57 14.63 7.17 -16.63
CA ILE A 57 15.04 5.83 -16.19
C ILE A 57 15.25 5.85 -14.66
N PRO A 58 14.53 5.00 -13.90
CA PRO A 58 14.70 4.89 -12.47
C PRO A 58 16.13 4.48 -12.10
N GLY A 59 16.73 5.21 -11.15
CA GLY A 59 18.06 4.99 -10.59
C GLY A 59 19.19 5.72 -11.30
N GLU A 60 19.00 6.15 -12.54
CA GLU A 60 20.05 6.80 -13.35
C GLU A 60 20.02 8.33 -13.26
N SER A 61 18.86 8.91 -12.96
CA SER A 61 18.75 10.36 -12.86
C SER A 61 19.57 10.88 -11.66
N VAL A 62 20.20 12.04 -11.81
CA VAL A 62 20.81 12.73 -10.66
C VAL A 62 19.67 13.42 -9.90
N GLN A 63 19.70 13.36 -8.57
CA GLN A 63 18.71 14.02 -7.71
C GLN A 63 19.22 15.41 -7.28
N PRO A 64 18.98 16.48 -8.06
CA PRO A 64 19.37 17.81 -7.62
C PRO A 64 18.61 18.21 -6.36
N ASN A 65 19.24 19.09 -5.57
CA ASN A 65 18.68 19.67 -4.36
C ASN A 65 18.58 21.19 -4.41
N ASP A 66 18.73 21.77 -5.60
CA ASP A 66 18.72 23.21 -5.83
C ASP A 66 17.30 23.78 -5.70
N LEU A 67 17.21 25.07 -5.41
CA LEU A 67 15.93 25.79 -5.37
C LEU A 67 15.15 25.61 -6.68
N LYS A 68 15.83 25.71 -7.82
CA LYS A 68 15.25 25.52 -9.17
C LYS A 68 14.64 24.13 -9.37
N SER A 69 15.15 23.11 -8.69
CA SER A 69 14.61 21.75 -8.78
C SER A 69 13.30 21.56 -8.02
N ARG A 70 13.02 22.44 -7.03
CA ARG A 70 11.82 22.42 -6.17
C ARG A 70 10.67 23.26 -6.72
N ILE A 71 10.97 24.23 -7.59
CA ILE A 71 9.97 25.09 -8.22
C ILE A 71 9.32 24.34 -9.39
N PRO A 72 7.97 24.25 -9.46
CA PRO A 72 7.28 23.59 -10.56
C PRO A 72 7.47 24.33 -11.87
N LYS A 73 7.53 23.59 -12.99
CA LYS A 73 7.57 24.17 -14.33
C LYS A 73 6.16 24.31 -14.88
N PHE A 74 5.86 25.45 -15.50
CA PHE A 74 4.60 25.66 -16.18
C PHE A 74 4.64 25.05 -17.59
N PRO A 75 3.56 24.40 -18.07
CA PRO A 75 2.26 24.21 -17.41
C PRO A 75 2.24 23.07 -16.38
N LEU A 76 1.58 23.30 -15.23
CA LEU A 76 1.53 22.38 -14.08
C LEU A 76 0.93 21.00 -14.40
N ALA A 77 0.07 20.91 -15.42
CA ALA A 77 -0.55 19.66 -15.84
C ALA A 77 0.48 18.59 -16.26
N LYS A 78 1.63 19.00 -16.81
CA LYS A 78 2.69 18.08 -17.25
C LYS A 78 3.45 17.46 -16.07
N GLU A 79 3.50 18.12 -14.92
CA GLU A 79 4.15 17.61 -13.70
C GLU A 79 3.27 16.57 -12.97
N ASN A 80 2.01 16.42 -13.36
CA ASN A 80 1.08 15.47 -12.74
C ASN A 80 1.09 14.08 -13.41
N VAL A 81 1.67 13.98 -14.61
CA VAL A 81 1.67 12.76 -15.42
C VAL A 81 2.92 11.95 -15.10
N PRO A 82 2.80 10.65 -14.78
CA PRO A 82 3.97 9.81 -14.54
C PRO A 82 4.85 9.75 -15.80
N THR A 83 6.08 10.20 -15.66
CA THR A 83 7.13 10.24 -16.68
C THR A 83 8.18 9.15 -16.51
N LEU A 84 8.27 8.51 -15.34
CA LEU A 84 9.22 7.43 -15.11
C LEU A 84 8.86 6.18 -15.94
N LEU A 85 9.85 5.68 -16.67
CA LEU A 85 9.72 4.48 -17.49
C LEU A 85 9.96 3.23 -16.65
N PRO A 86 9.33 2.08 -17.02
CA PRO A 86 9.66 0.82 -16.38
C PRO A 86 11.12 0.47 -16.63
N ARG A 87 11.86 0.23 -15.54
CA ARG A 87 13.27 -0.13 -15.60
C ARG A 87 13.43 -1.50 -16.30
N PRO A 88 14.25 -1.59 -17.37
CA PRO A 88 14.51 -2.86 -18.02
C PRO A 88 15.21 -3.84 -17.07
N GLY A 89 14.79 -5.10 -17.07
CA GLY A 89 15.37 -6.16 -16.22
C GLY A 89 14.75 -6.32 -14.82
N VAL A 90 13.74 -5.52 -14.47
CA VAL A 90 12.94 -5.74 -13.25
C VAL A 90 11.86 -6.79 -13.55
N PRO A 91 11.80 -7.91 -12.81
CA PRO A 91 10.79 -8.94 -13.06
C PRO A 91 9.40 -8.39 -12.77
N GLN A 92 8.44 -8.65 -13.66
CA GLN A 92 7.06 -8.20 -13.53
C GLN A 92 6.16 -9.38 -13.18
N VAL A 93 5.24 -9.18 -12.24
CA VAL A 93 4.25 -10.22 -11.89
C VAL A 93 3.26 -10.34 -13.05
N GLY A 94 3.16 -11.53 -13.64
CA GLY A 94 2.34 -11.74 -14.82
C GLY A 94 2.50 -13.15 -15.37
N SER A 95 2.43 -13.29 -16.70
CA SER A 95 2.56 -14.60 -17.35
C SER A 95 3.97 -15.21 -17.20
N GLN A 96 5.01 -14.38 -17.01
CA GLN A 96 6.40 -14.83 -16.96
C GLN A 96 6.86 -15.23 -15.54
N TYR A 97 6.48 -14.44 -14.53
CA TYR A 97 6.89 -14.67 -13.14
C TYR A 97 5.70 -14.63 -12.20
N SER A 98 5.63 -15.63 -11.32
CA SER A 98 4.72 -15.61 -10.17
C SER A 98 5.21 -14.65 -9.09
N PHE A 99 4.30 -14.19 -8.23
CA PHE A 99 4.63 -13.28 -7.13
C PHE A 99 5.70 -13.87 -6.20
N ARG A 100 5.62 -15.18 -5.92
CA ARG A 100 6.61 -15.88 -5.09
C ARG A 100 8.01 -15.87 -5.71
N GLN A 101 8.12 -16.11 -7.02
CA GLN A 101 9.39 -16.07 -7.73
C GLN A 101 9.99 -14.66 -7.71
N VAL A 102 9.16 -13.63 -7.89
CA VAL A 102 9.58 -12.23 -7.78
C VAL A 102 10.18 -11.93 -6.41
N LEU A 103 9.53 -12.35 -5.32
CA LEU A 103 10.06 -12.14 -3.97
C LEU A 103 11.36 -12.91 -3.72
N GLN A 104 11.47 -14.14 -4.24
CA GLN A 104 12.72 -14.91 -4.16
C GLN A 104 13.85 -14.21 -4.91
N ILE A 105 13.58 -13.67 -6.10
CA ILE A 105 14.57 -12.89 -6.86
C ILE A 105 15.04 -11.69 -6.04
N LEU A 106 14.13 -10.96 -5.39
CA LEU A 106 14.49 -9.81 -4.55
C LEU A 106 15.38 -10.21 -3.37
N LYS A 107 15.00 -11.27 -2.65
CA LYS A 107 15.74 -11.77 -1.47
C LYS A 107 17.11 -12.35 -1.83
N ASN A 108 17.24 -12.93 -3.01
CA ASN A 108 18.48 -13.53 -3.48
C ASN A 108 19.45 -12.50 -4.10
N LYS A 109 19.07 -11.22 -4.20
CA LYS A 109 20.00 -10.18 -4.66
C LYS A 109 21.11 -10.00 -3.63
N THR A 110 22.35 -9.91 -4.11
CA THR A 110 23.54 -9.62 -3.28
C THR A 110 23.93 -8.14 -3.31
N LYS A 111 23.46 -7.40 -4.32
CA LYS A 111 23.72 -5.97 -4.49
C LYS A 111 22.49 -5.15 -4.06
N PRO A 112 22.69 -3.91 -3.57
CA PRO A 112 21.61 -2.96 -3.34
C PRO A 112 20.70 -2.83 -4.57
N GLU A 113 19.39 -2.95 -4.35
CA GLU A 113 18.40 -2.87 -5.42
C GLU A 113 17.48 -1.67 -5.21
N LEU A 114 17.29 -0.86 -6.26
CA LEU A 114 16.32 0.22 -6.22
C LEU A 114 14.91 -0.37 -6.20
N ILE A 115 14.19 -0.17 -5.10
CA ILE A 115 12.81 -0.64 -4.96
C ILE A 115 11.79 0.43 -5.29
N TYR A 116 12.10 1.70 -5.03
CA TYR A 116 11.20 2.80 -5.33
C TYR A 116 11.94 4.08 -5.72
N GLU A 117 11.37 4.80 -6.67
CA GLU A 117 11.78 6.16 -7.00
C GLU A 117 10.55 7.02 -7.27
N ALA A 118 10.48 8.16 -6.59
CA ALA A 118 9.42 9.12 -6.75
C ALA A 118 9.64 10.00 -7.98
N GLU A 119 8.53 10.49 -8.52
CA GLU A 119 8.57 11.63 -9.42
C GLU A 119 9.03 12.91 -8.70
N PRO A 120 9.48 13.93 -9.43
CA PRO A 120 9.79 15.22 -8.83
C PRO A 120 8.58 15.82 -8.09
N HIS A 121 8.65 15.92 -6.76
CA HIS A 121 7.55 16.43 -5.91
C HIS A 121 7.33 17.96 -5.98
N ARG A 122 7.60 18.62 -7.10
CA ARG A 122 7.57 20.09 -7.23
C ARG A 122 6.23 20.69 -6.85
N LEU A 123 5.13 20.03 -7.20
CA LEU A 123 3.79 20.48 -6.87
C LEU A 123 3.52 20.44 -5.35
N TYR A 124 4.06 19.44 -4.64
CA TYR A 124 3.96 19.36 -3.18
C TYR A 124 4.69 20.53 -2.52
N PHE A 125 5.87 20.91 -3.03
CA PHE A 125 6.60 22.07 -2.51
C PHE A 125 5.80 23.36 -2.66
N LEU A 126 5.24 23.61 -3.85
CA LEU A 126 4.43 24.81 -4.09
C LEU A 126 3.22 24.85 -3.16
N ALA A 127 2.48 23.74 -3.05
CA ALA A 127 1.30 23.65 -2.19
C ALA A 127 1.63 23.81 -0.69
N CYS A 128 2.72 23.21 -0.22
CA CYS A 128 3.16 23.36 1.17
C CYS A 128 3.62 24.80 1.45
N LEU A 129 4.36 25.41 0.52
CA LEU A 129 4.87 26.78 0.69
C LEU A 129 3.73 27.81 0.67
N SER A 130 2.76 27.68 -0.24
CA SER A 130 1.60 28.58 -0.29
C SER A 130 0.74 28.44 0.96
N PHE A 131 0.48 27.21 1.42
CA PHE A 131 -0.33 26.99 2.61
C PHE A 131 0.38 27.44 3.89
N ALA A 132 1.68 27.20 4.02
CA ALA A 132 2.48 27.71 5.13
C ALA A 132 2.51 29.25 5.15
N ALA A 133 2.60 29.91 3.99
CA ALA A 133 2.57 31.37 3.91
C ALA A 133 1.24 31.94 4.40
N VAL A 134 0.11 31.36 3.98
CA VAL A 134 -1.23 31.77 4.45
C VAL A 134 -1.34 31.64 5.98
N LEU A 135 -0.92 30.49 6.54
CA LEU A 135 -0.96 30.29 8.00
C LEU A 135 -0.03 31.25 8.75
N THR A 136 1.12 31.60 8.15
CA THR A 136 2.04 32.58 8.74
C THR A 136 1.43 33.97 8.79
N ILE A 137 0.73 34.39 7.72
CA ILE A 137 0.01 35.67 7.69
C ILE A 137 -1.08 35.69 8.77
N TYR A 138 -1.88 34.63 8.89
CA TYR A 138 -2.88 34.53 9.97
C TYR A 138 -2.22 34.54 11.36
N GLY A 139 -1.08 33.88 11.52
CA GLY A 139 -0.31 33.90 12.77
C GLY A 139 0.15 35.30 13.15
N VAL A 140 0.61 36.10 12.18
CA VAL A 140 1.02 37.50 12.40
C VAL A 140 -0.17 38.36 12.81
N VAL A 141 -1.31 38.26 12.11
CA VAL A 141 -2.52 39.03 12.44
C VAL A 141 -3.03 38.69 13.84
N LEU A 142 -3.01 37.42 14.23
CA LEU A 142 -3.42 37.00 15.58
C LEU A 142 -2.42 37.44 16.66
N ALA A 143 -1.13 37.50 16.34
CA ALA A 143 -0.11 38.01 17.26
C ALA A 143 -0.29 39.52 17.47
N GLU A 144 -0.58 40.27 16.41
CA GLU A 144 -0.89 41.70 16.48
C GLU A 144 -2.17 41.95 17.31
N TYR A 145 -3.21 41.15 17.09
CA TYR A 145 -4.43 41.20 17.92
C TYR A 145 -4.13 40.91 19.39
N ALA A 146 -3.32 39.89 19.70
CA ALA A 146 -2.94 39.57 21.07
C ALA A 146 -2.16 40.71 21.74
N TRP A 147 -1.28 41.37 20.99
CA TRP A 147 -0.54 42.54 21.43
C TRP A 147 -1.47 43.74 21.67
N PHE A 148 -2.39 44.01 20.75
CA PHE A 148 -3.36 45.09 20.87
C PHE A 148 -4.24 44.91 22.10
N GLU A 149 -4.83 43.73 22.29
CA GLU A 149 -5.72 43.44 23.41
C GLU A 149 -4.99 43.52 24.76
N ALA A 150 -3.76 43.01 24.83
CA ALA A 150 -2.95 43.10 26.05
C ALA A 150 -2.62 44.56 26.40
N ASN A 151 -2.25 45.39 25.41
CA ASN A 151 -2.01 46.82 25.66
C ASN A 151 -3.29 47.55 26.06
N LYS A 152 -4.42 47.23 25.42
CA LYS A 152 -5.70 47.83 25.76
C LYS A 152 -6.10 47.53 27.21
N GLU A 153 -6.07 46.26 27.63
CA GLU A 153 -6.38 45.88 29.02
C GLU A 153 -5.36 46.48 29.99
N TYR A 154 -4.08 46.55 29.59
CA TYR A 154 -3.06 47.22 30.38
C TYR A 154 -3.41 48.69 30.54
N ASP A 155 -3.68 49.46 29.49
CA ASP A 155 -3.92 50.90 29.53
C ASP A 155 -5.22 51.27 30.26
N GLU A 156 -6.31 50.55 29.99
CA GLU A 156 -7.63 50.78 30.60
C GLU A 156 -7.63 50.47 32.11
N ASN A 157 -6.85 49.47 32.55
CA ASN A 157 -6.65 49.12 33.97
C ASN A 157 -7.93 49.13 34.81
N GLU A 158 -9.02 48.56 34.31
CA GLU A 158 -10.33 48.56 34.99
C GLU A 158 -10.30 47.98 36.42
N LYS A 159 -9.33 47.10 36.70
CA LYS A 159 -9.12 46.43 37.99
C LYS A 159 -8.29 47.24 38.99
N GLU A 160 -7.85 48.45 38.62
CA GLU A 160 -7.04 49.38 39.44
C GLU A 160 -5.80 48.71 40.08
N LEU A 161 -5.10 47.88 39.31
CA LEU A 161 -3.99 47.08 39.83
C LEU A 161 -2.73 47.92 40.01
N ASN A 162 -1.99 47.62 41.08
CA ASN A 162 -0.65 48.19 41.31
C ASN A 162 0.31 47.83 40.15
N GLY A 163 1.24 48.73 39.83
CA GLY A 163 2.19 48.61 38.71
C GLY A 163 2.80 47.20 38.48
N PRO A 164 3.39 46.53 39.49
CA PRO A 164 3.96 45.19 39.28
C PRO A 164 2.89 44.10 39.00
N LEU A 165 1.69 44.22 39.58
CA LEU A 165 0.59 43.28 39.32
C LEU A 165 -0.01 43.50 37.93
N ARG A 166 -0.12 44.77 37.50
CA ARG A 166 -0.58 45.17 36.17
C ARG A 166 0.33 44.64 35.06
N MET A 167 1.65 44.73 35.23
CA MET A 167 2.62 44.13 34.29
C MET A 167 2.53 42.60 34.23
N ARG A 168 2.26 41.94 35.36
CA ARG A 168 2.06 40.49 35.39
C ARG A 168 0.79 40.10 34.63
N GLU A 169 -0.29 40.85 34.80
CA GLU A 169 -1.56 40.59 34.12
C GLU A 169 -1.45 40.83 32.61
N PHE A 170 -0.76 41.89 32.19
CA PHE A 170 -0.38 42.09 30.79
C PHE A 170 0.32 40.87 30.21
N GLY A 171 1.34 40.33 30.91
CA GLY A 171 2.04 39.13 30.49
C GLY A 171 1.12 37.92 30.34
N PHE A 172 0.16 37.73 31.26
CA PHE A 172 -0.81 36.65 31.19
C PHE A 172 -1.82 36.82 30.05
N THR A 173 -2.36 38.02 29.86
CA THR A 173 -3.30 38.33 28.76
C THR A 173 -2.59 38.16 27.41
N LEU A 174 -1.36 38.68 27.28
CA LEU A 174 -0.56 38.50 26.08
C LEU A 174 -0.30 37.03 25.81
N LEU A 175 0.12 36.24 26.81
CA LEU A 175 0.37 34.81 26.65
C LEU A 175 -0.91 34.06 26.24
N LYS A 176 -2.02 34.31 26.94
CA LYS A 176 -3.33 33.70 26.67
C LYS A 176 -3.78 33.95 25.24
N ASN A 177 -3.74 35.21 24.80
CA ASN A 177 -4.19 35.58 23.45
C ASN A 177 -3.18 35.15 22.37
N SER A 178 -1.88 35.09 22.69
CA SER A 178 -0.83 34.63 21.77
C SER A 178 -0.89 33.13 21.49
N THR A 179 -1.61 32.33 22.29
CA THR A 179 -1.72 30.87 22.05
C THR A 179 -2.26 30.56 20.66
N PHE A 180 -3.24 31.32 20.15
CA PHE A 180 -3.77 31.14 18.80
C PHE A 180 -2.74 31.44 17.71
N ALA A 181 -1.94 32.50 17.89
CA ALA A 181 -0.83 32.80 17.00
C ALA A 181 0.22 31.68 17.00
N MET A 182 0.59 31.17 18.19
CA MET A 182 1.52 30.05 18.33
C MET A 182 1.03 28.78 17.62
N VAL A 183 -0.28 28.47 17.70
CA VAL A 183 -0.88 27.35 16.96
C VAL A 183 -0.73 27.54 15.45
N MET A 184 -1.00 28.76 14.94
CA MET A 184 -0.86 29.05 13.51
C MET A 184 0.60 28.96 13.04
N PHE A 185 1.55 29.52 13.79
CA PHE A 185 2.98 29.40 13.47
C PHE A 185 3.45 27.95 13.57
N GLY A 186 2.99 27.20 14.57
CA GLY A 186 3.26 25.76 14.70
C GLY A 186 2.75 24.97 13.50
N ALA A 187 1.52 25.24 13.05
CA ALA A 187 0.95 24.64 11.85
C ALA A 187 1.76 25.02 10.59
N ALA A 188 2.11 26.29 10.43
CA ALA A 188 2.94 26.78 9.32
C ALA A 188 4.30 26.06 9.28
N TYR A 189 4.94 25.87 10.44
CA TYR A 189 6.20 25.12 10.54
C TYR A 189 6.03 23.65 10.17
N LEU A 190 4.97 22.98 10.64
CA LEU A 190 4.70 21.58 10.32
C LEU A 190 4.44 21.36 8.82
N ILE A 191 3.73 22.28 8.18
CA ILE A 191 3.45 22.23 6.74
C ILE A 191 4.69 22.60 5.94
N GLY A 192 5.44 23.64 6.34
CA GLY A 192 6.69 24.03 5.68
C GLY A 192 7.77 22.95 5.77
N SER A 193 7.80 22.18 6.87
CA SER A 193 8.71 21.04 7.05
C SER A 193 8.21 19.73 6.43
N PHE A 194 6.97 19.67 5.95
CA PHE A 194 6.37 18.47 5.35
C PHE A 194 7.25 17.81 4.27
N PRO A 195 7.88 18.56 3.33
CA PRO A 195 8.68 17.93 2.29
C PRO A 195 9.89 17.13 2.80
N THR A 196 10.37 17.40 4.02
CA THR A 196 11.47 16.62 4.63
C THR A 196 11.09 15.17 4.93
N ARG A 197 9.78 14.86 4.98
CA ARG A 197 9.24 13.51 5.20
C ARG A 197 8.98 12.76 3.88
N LEU A 198 9.05 13.43 2.74
CA LEU A 198 8.83 12.82 1.42
C LEU A 198 10.05 11.99 1.02
N ILE A 199 9.82 10.72 0.72
CA ILE A 199 10.83 9.80 0.22
C ILE A 199 10.99 10.01 -1.29
N ARG A 200 12.24 10.22 -1.72
CA ARG A 200 12.60 10.41 -3.14
C ARG A 200 13.05 9.12 -3.79
N ARG A 201 13.91 8.35 -3.11
CA ARG A 201 14.39 7.03 -3.56
C ARG A 201 14.48 6.10 -2.40
N MET A 202 14.29 4.82 -2.68
CA MET A 202 14.37 3.76 -1.70
C MET A 202 15.10 2.57 -2.30
N TRP A 203 16.09 2.09 -1.57
CA TRP A 203 16.96 0.97 -1.90
C TRP A 203 16.77 -0.14 -0.89
N TYR A 204 16.57 -1.34 -1.39
CA TYR A 204 16.64 -2.55 -0.61
C TYR A 204 18.10 -2.97 -0.47
N LEU A 205 18.57 -3.07 0.77
CA LEU A 205 19.91 -3.51 1.11
C LEU A 205 19.84 -4.96 1.61
N PRO A 206 20.23 -5.93 0.76
CA PRO A 206 20.27 -7.33 1.18
C PRO A 206 21.42 -7.56 2.17
N GLY A 207 21.21 -8.46 3.13
CA GLY A 207 22.19 -8.76 4.16
C GLY A 207 21.64 -9.73 5.22
N PRO A 208 22.42 -10.05 6.27
CA PRO A 208 21.95 -10.89 7.37
C PRO A 208 20.74 -10.28 8.08
N VAL A 209 20.68 -8.95 8.12
CA VAL A 209 19.49 -8.18 8.47
C VAL A 209 19.15 -7.30 7.27
N GLU A 210 17.94 -7.46 6.76
CA GLU A 210 17.43 -6.67 5.64
C GLU A 210 17.25 -5.21 6.07
N HIS A 211 17.85 -4.29 5.32
CA HIS A 211 17.73 -2.85 5.55
C HIS A 211 17.11 -2.16 4.34
N VAL A 212 16.52 -1.00 4.60
CA VAL A 212 16.04 -0.09 3.57
C VAL A 212 16.76 1.23 3.74
N GLN A 213 17.42 1.66 2.68
CA GLN A 213 18.05 2.98 2.63
C GLN A 213 17.22 3.89 1.73
N PHE A 214 16.82 5.05 2.23
CA PHE A 214 16.08 6.01 1.43
C PHE A 214 16.62 7.43 1.57
N THR A 215 16.37 8.23 0.54
CA THR A 215 16.70 9.65 0.51
C THR A 215 15.43 10.47 0.66
N SER A 216 15.52 11.56 1.43
CA SER A 216 14.45 12.54 1.57
C SER A 216 14.95 13.94 1.22
N TYR A 217 14.04 14.93 1.22
CA TYR A 217 14.46 16.30 0.97
C TYR A 217 15.11 16.92 2.21
N SER A 218 16.18 17.69 2.00
CA SER A 218 16.73 18.54 3.06
C SER A 218 15.81 19.74 3.27
N LEU A 219 15.65 20.17 4.52
CA LEU A 219 14.83 21.32 4.88
C LEU A 219 15.25 22.56 4.07
N LEU A 220 16.57 22.80 4.01
CA LEU A 220 17.13 23.92 3.26
C LEU A 220 17.57 23.47 1.86
N PRO A 221 17.25 24.24 0.81
CA PRO A 221 17.75 24.00 -0.54
C PRO A 221 19.28 24.13 -0.59
N GLY A 222 19.94 23.39 -1.48
CA GLY A 222 21.40 23.39 -1.64
C GLY A 222 22.18 22.55 -0.62
N ARG A 223 21.54 22.05 0.44
CA ARG A 223 22.16 21.08 1.35
C ARG A 223 22.15 19.67 0.77
N PRO A 224 23.11 18.80 1.15
CA PRO A 224 23.12 17.40 0.72
C PRO A 224 21.84 16.69 1.13
N THR A 225 21.35 15.77 0.29
CA THR A 225 20.16 14.95 0.61
C THR A 225 20.49 14.06 1.80
N PRO A 226 19.70 14.08 2.88
CA PRO A 226 19.84 13.11 3.94
C PRO A 226 19.64 11.70 3.40
N VAL A 227 20.54 10.80 3.76
CA VAL A 227 20.47 9.37 3.47
C VAL A 227 20.16 8.67 4.79
N ILE A 228 19.04 7.96 4.83
CA ILE A 228 18.52 7.35 6.04
C ILE A 228 18.46 5.85 5.81
N THR A 229 19.10 5.08 6.69
CA THR A 229 19.10 3.62 6.64
C THR A 229 18.34 3.09 7.84
N VAL A 230 17.29 2.31 7.59
CA VAL A 230 16.43 1.75 8.63
C VAL A 230 16.32 0.24 8.43
N PRO A 231 16.37 -0.59 9.48
CA PRO A 231 16.07 -2.02 9.37
C PRO A 231 14.64 -2.22 8.83
N LEU A 232 14.46 -3.14 7.86
CA LEU A 232 13.15 -3.37 7.24
C LEU A 232 12.08 -3.72 8.29
N LYS A 233 12.47 -4.48 9.32
CA LYS A 233 11.62 -4.85 10.45
C LYS A 233 10.99 -3.64 11.16
N ASN A 234 11.66 -2.50 11.18
CA ASN A 234 11.22 -1.30 11.92
C ASN A 234 10.29 -0.41 11.08
N LEU A 235 10.25 -0.57 9.76
CA LEU A 235 9.35 0.16 8.87
C LEU A 235 8.04 -0.60 8.70
N VAL A 236 6.92 0.05 9.03
CA VAL A 236 5.59 -0.55 9.01
C VAL A 236 4.60 0.41 8.37
N ARG A 237 3.79 -0.08 7.43
CA ARG A 237 2.64 0.69 6.93
C ARG A 237 1.41 0.42 7.80
N LYS A 238 0.47 1.36 7.85
CA LYS A 238 -0.82 1.13 8.52
C LYS A 238 -1.58 -0.01 7.81
N HIS A 239 -2.05 -1.02 8.54
CA HIS A 239 -2.70 -2.22 7.96
C HIS A 239 -3.84 -1.89 6.98
N GLN A 240 -4.68 -0.90 7.31
CA GLN A 240 -5.78 -0.44 6.44
C GLN A 240 -5.32 0.28 5.16
N ALA A 241 -4.11 0.84 5.13
CA ALA A 241 -3.60 1.62 4.00
C ALA A 241 -2.72 0.74 3.11
N ARG A 242 -3.33 -0.11 2.27
CA ARG A 242 -2.63 -0.96 1.29
C ARG A 242 -1.97 -0.13 0.20
N VAL A 243 -0.79 -0.57 -0.23
CA VAL A 243 -0.07 0.06 -1.35
C VAL A 243 -0.68 -0.40 -2.67
N TRP A 244 -0.98 -1.69 -2.80
CA TRP A 244 -1.69 -2.23 -3.96
C TRP A 244 -3.15 -1.79 -4.00
N THR A 245 -3.55 -1.29 -5.17
CA THR A 245 -4.91 -0.85 -5.51
C THR A 245 -5.42 -1.49 -6.80
N GLY A 246 -4.55 -2.20 -7.54
CA GLY A 246 -4.86 -2.81 -8.84
C GLY A 246 -5.02 -1.81 -9.99
N LYS A 247 -4.69 -0.52 -9.77
CA LYS A 247 -4.81 0.54 -10.79
C LYS A 247 -3.45 1.12 -11.15
N GLY A 248 -3.28 1.47 -12.43
CA GLY A 248 -2.02 1.97 -12.97
C GLY A 248 -1.00 0.86 -13.26
N PHE A 249 0.16 1.23 -13.79
CA PHE A 249 1.15 0.27 -14.31
C PHE A 249 1.67 -0.70 -13.23
N TYR A 250 2.00 -0.17 -12.04
CA TYR A 250 2.45 -0.99 -10.89
C TYR A 250 1.32 -1.38 -9.93
N GLY A 251 0.07 -1.09 -10.31
CA GLY A 251 -1.11 -1.28 -9.47
C GLY A 251 -1.11 -0.50 -8.15
N THR A 252 -0.38 0.62 -8.06
CA THR A 252 -0.29 1.48 -6.87
C THR A 252 -1.08 2.78 -7.00
N ALA A 253 -1.55 3.12 -8.20
CA ALA A 253 -2.17 4.39 -8.49
C ALA A 253 -3.53 4.48 -7.79
N ASP A 254 -3.81 5.60 -7.15
CA ASP A 254 -5.12 5.87 -6.60
C ASP A 254 -5.49 7.33 -6.80
N LYS A 255 -6.78 7.58 -7.08
CA LYS A 255 -7.32 8.93 -7.27
C LYS A 255 -7.65 9.59 -5.94
N SER A 256 -8.02 8.82 -4.91
CA SER A 256 -8.39 9.34 -3.60
C SER A 256 -7.18 9.69 -2.73
N MET A 257 -6.14 8.86 -2.73
CA MET A 257 -4.95 9.06 -1.90
C MET A 257 -3.71 9.03 -2.78
N PHE A 258 -3.00 10.15 -2.90
CA PHE A 258 -1.81 10.24 -3.75
C PHE A 258 -0.54 9.68 -3.09
N PHE A 259 -0.54 9.48 -1.78
CA PHE A 259 0.60 8.95 -1.03
C PHE A 259 0.16 7.88 -0.03
N PHE A 260 1.12 7.14 0.50
CA PHE A 260 0.96 6.30 1.68
C PHE A 260 2.04 6.62 2.70
N VAL A 261 1.82 6.21 3.95
CA VAL A 261 2.68 6.56 5.09
C VAL A 261 3.34 5.30 5.65
N LEU A 262 4.67 5.35 5.76
CA LEU A 262 5.49 4.38 6.46
C LEU A 262 5.83 4.92 7.84
N LYS A 263 5.54 4.16 8.88
CA LYS A 263 5.89 4.48 10.26
C LYS A 263 7.14 3.72 10.66
N GLU A 264 8.08 4.43 11.24
CA GLU A 264 9.27 3.87 11.85
C GLU A 264 8.98 3.58 13.33
N SER A 265 9.05 2.31 13.71
CA SER A 265 8.61 1.84 15.03
C SER A 265 9.49 2.38 16.17
N GLU A 266 10.80 2.51 15.91
CA GLU A 266 11.79 2.92 16.92
C GLU A 266 11.83 4.44 17.11
N ALA A 267 11.97 5.21 16.01
CA ALA A 267 12.04 6.66 16.06
C ALA A 267 10.67 7.36 16.13
N LYS A 268 9.55 6.62 16.03
CA LYS A 268 8.18 7.14 15.89
C LYS A 268 8.01 8.17 14.77
N LYS A 269 8.90 8.15 13.77
CA LYS A 269 8.84 9.03 12.60
C LYS A 269 7.90 8.45 11.55
N SER A 270 7.26 9.33 10.81
CA SER A 270 6.40 8.96 9.69
C SER A 270 7.00 9.50 8.39
N TRP A 271 7.23 8.59 7.46
CA TRP A 271 7.76 8.83 6.14
C TRP A 271 6.64 8.73 5.12
N ILE A 272 6.68 9.57 4.10
CA ILE A 272 5.62 9.71 3.11
C ILE A 272 6.17 9.25 1.77
N VAL A 273 5.46 8.34 1.14
CA VAL A 273 5.83 7.76 -0.14
C VAL A 273 4.73 8.12 -1.14
N ASP A 274 5.10 8.77 -2.23
CA ASP A 274 4.17 9.06 -3.33
C ASP A 274 3.80 7.76 -4.06
N ARG A 275 2.54 7.64 -4.46
CA ARG A 275 2.08 6.53 -5.31
C ARG A 275 2.42 6.77 -6.78
N LYS A 276 2.80 8.01 -7.14
CA LYS A 276 3.33 8.38 -8.45
C LYS A 276 4.83 8.22 -8.44
N GLY A 277 5.27 7.10 -8.99
CA GLY A 277 6.68 6.78 -9.09
C GLY A 277 6.92 5.42 -9.70
N PHE A 278 8.19 5.09 -9.79
CA PHE A 278 8.64 3.74 -10.06
C PHE A 278 8.49 2.88 -8.82
N PHE A 279 7.84 1.72 -8.98
CA PHE A 279 7.79 0.65 -7.98
C PHE A 279 8.45 -0.60 -8.57
N TRP A 280 9.25 -1.28 -7.76
CA TRP A 280 9.90 -2.50 -8.19
C TRP A 280 8.90 -3.65 -8.28
N SER A 281 8.81 -4.22 -9.49
CA SER A 281 7.81 -5.20 -9.88
C SER A 281 6.37 -4.68 -9.75
N ASP A 282 5.84 -4.62 -8.54
CA ASP A 282 4.41 -4.47 -8.26
C ASP A 282 4.20 -3.89 -6.83
N GLY A 283 3.15 -3.10 -6.61
CA GLY A 283 2.74 -2.61 -5.30
C GLY A 283 2.56 -3.68 -4.22
N ARG A 284 2.22 -4.92 -4.57
CA ARG A 284 2.11 -6.06 -3.64
C ARG A 284 3.43 -6.40 -2.97
N VAL A 285 4.56 -6.14 -3.62
CA VAL A 285 5.89 -6.31 -3.00
C VAL A 285 6.03 -5.37 -1.80
N PHE A 286 5.50 -4.15 -1.90
CA PHE A 286 5.51 -3.17 -0.80
C PHE A 286 4.56 -3.57 0.32
N ASP A 287 3.42 -4.18 -0.01
CA ASP A 287 2.51 -4.75 1.00
C ASP A 287 3.16 -5.91 1.76
N TYR A 288 3.95 -6.75 1.08
CA TYR A 288 4.76 -7.77 1.73
C TYR A 288 5.86 -7.16 2.62
N LEU A 289 6.68 -6.26 2.07
CA LEU A 289 7.84 -5.68 2.77
C LEU A 289 7.44 -4.81 3.98
N PHE A 290 6.45 -3.93 3.81
CA PHE A 290 6.08 -2.92 4.82
C PHE A 290 4.74 -3.20 5.51
N GLY A 291 3.83 -3.94 4.87
CA GLY A 291 2.60 -4.41 5.50
C GLY A 291 2.81 -5.65 6.37
N LYS A 292 3.95 -6.35 6.21
CA LYS A 292 4.27 -7.62 6.87
C LYS A 292 3.20 -8.69 6.65
N GLU A 293 2.52 -8.60 5.51
CA GLU A 293 1.47 -9.52 5.12
C GLU A 293 2.09 -10.87 4.72
N THR A 294 1.30 -11.94 4.84
CA THR A 294 1.76 -13.24 4.33
C THR A 294 1.86 -13.20 2.81
N VAL A 295 2.69 -14.06 2.23
CA VAL A 295 2.88 -14.11 0.76
C VAL A 295 1.55 -14.32 0.03
N ALA A 296 0.66 -15.15 0.59
CA ALA A 296 -0.66 -15.41 0.02
C ALA A 296 -1.59 -14.19 0.11
N GLU A 297 -1.55 -13.46 1.23
CA GLU A 297 -2.37 -12.26 1.44
C GLU A 297 -1.95 -11.10 0.53
N ALA A 298 -0.63 -10.91 0.37
CA ALA A 298 -0.07 -9.92 -0.53
C ALA A 298 -0.35 -10.29 -2.00
N GLU A 299 -0.24 -11.57 -2.37
CA GLU A 299 -0.54 -12.07 -3.71
C GLU A 299 -2.01 -11.85 -4.10
N ALA A 300 -2.93 -12.12 -3.16
CA ALA A 300 -4.36 -11.92 -3.35
C ALA A 300 -4.74 -10.45 -3.57
N GLY A 301 -3.99 -9.50 -2.98
CA GLY A 301 -4.13 -8.08 -3.27
C GLY A 301 -5.51 -7.48 -2.93
N ILE A 302 -6.32 -8.17 -2.12
CA ILE A 302 -7.71 -7.76 -1.83
C ILE A 302 -7.71 -6.61 -0.81
N PRO A 303 -8.23 -5.41 -1.12
CA PRO A 303 -8.33 -4.33 -0.15
C PRO A 303 -9.16 -4.72 1.08
N TYR A 304 -8.86 -4.14 2.23
CA TYR A 304 -9.49 -4.49 3.52
C TYR A 304 -11.03 -4.41 3.49
N ASP A 305 -11.57 -3.36 2.86
CA ASP A 305 -13.02 -3.17 2.75
C ASP A 305 -13.68 -4.26 1.90
N GLU A 306 -12.98 -4.75 0.87
CA GLU A 306 -13.45 -5.85 0.04
C GLU A 306 -13.36 -7.19 0.77
N GLN A 307 -12.33 -7.41 1.60
CA GLN A 307 -12.26 -8.59 2.47
C GLN A 307 -13.47 -8.64 3.41
N ILE A 308 -13.79 -7.52 4.08
CA ILE A 308 -15.00 -7.41 4.92
C ILE A 308 -16.26 -7.64 4.07
N GLY A 309 -16.30 -7.10 2.86
CA GLY A 309 -17.40 -7.30 1.92
C GLY A 309 -17.62 -8.77 1.56
N ILE A 310 -16.56 -9.51 1.27
CA ILE A 310 -16.59 -10.95 0.95
C ILE A 310 -17.09 -11.73 2.16
N VAL A 311 -16.51 -11.50 3.34
CA VAL A 311 -16.93 -12.16 4.59
C VAL A 311 -18.41 -11.88 4.88
N ASN A 312 -18.86 -10.65 4.71
CA ASN A 312 -20.26 -10.30 4.91
C ASN A 312 -21.19 -10.97 3.89
N ARG A 313 -20.77 -11.12 2.63
CA ARG A 313 -21.51 -11.85 1.59
C ARG A 313 -21.58 -13.34 1.91
N GLU A 314 -20.50 -13.95 2.37
CA GLU A 314 -20.45 -15.35 2.79
C GLU A 314 -21.34 -15.59 4.00
N VAL A 315 -21.24 -14.75 5.03
CA VAL A 315 -22.12 -14.81 6.22
C VAL A 315 -23.59 -14.63 5.80
N LYS A 316 -23.89 -13.76 4.83
CA LYS A 316 -25.26 -13.60 4.32
C LYS A 316 -25.74 -14.84 3.57
N LYS A 317 -24.90 -15.45 2.72
CA LYS A 317 -25.21 -16.72 2.03
C LYS A 317 -25.44 -17.86 3.03
N GLN A 318 -24.55 -18.03 4.01
CA GLN A 318 -24.72 -19.02 5.08
C GLN A 318 -26.01 -18.78 5.86
N LYS A 319 -26.33 -17.53 6.21
CA LYS A 319 -27.61 -17.18 6.86
C LYS A 319 -28.81 -17.53 5.98
N GLN A 320 -28.74 -17.34 4.67
CA GLN A 320 -29.80 -17.72 3.73
C GLN A 320 -29.94 -19.24 3.61
N GLU A 321 -28.84 -19.97 3.51
CA GLU A 321 -28.85 -21.44 3.50
C GLU A 321 -29.42 -22.03 4.79
N LEU A 322 -29.05 -21.46 5.96
CA LEU A 322 -29.61 -21.88 7.24
C LEU A 322 -31.09 -21.55 7.35
N ARG A 323 -31.54 -20.40 6.84
CA ARG A 323 -32.97 -20.06 6.75
C ARG A 323 -33.71 -21.01 5.81
N ALA A 324 -33.11 -21.43 4.70
CA ALA A 324 -33.70 -22.40 3.79
C ALA A 324 -33.79 -23.81 4.43
N LYS A 325 -32.75 -24.24 5.16
CA LYS A 325 -32.69 -25.56 5.82
C LYS A 325 -33.54 -25.67 7.09
N HIS A 326 -33.70 -24.58 7.84
CA HIS A 326 -34.30 -24.62 9.18
C HIS A 326 -35.46 -23.63 9.38
N GLY A 327 -35.84 -22.88 8.34
CA GLY A 327 -36.96 -21.96 8.36
C GLY A 327 -36.67 -20.65 9.11
N MET A 328 -37.72 -19.85 9.34
CA MET A 328 -37.63 -18.54 9.99
C MET A 328 -37.03 -18.62 11.41
N PHE A 329 -37.25 -19.74 12.11
CA PHE A 329 -36.76 -19.99 13.47
C PHE A 329 -35.41 -20.73 13.54
N TYR A 330 -34.61 -20.71 12.46
CA TYR A 330 -33.33 -21.43 12.41
C TYR A 330 -32.41 -21.14 13.61
N LYS A 331 -32.38 -19.89 14.10
CA LYS A 331 -31.58 -19.50 15.26
C LYS A 331 -31.98 -20.27 16.53
N TRP A 332 -33.27 -20.36 16.81
CA TRP A 332 -33.80 -21.09 17.97
C TRP A 332 -33.59 -22.60 17.82
N LYS A 333 -33.72 -23.12 16.60
CA LYS A 333 -33.51 -24.54 16.30
C LYS A 333 -32.04 -24.96 16.43
N LEU A 334 -31.11 -24.12 16.00
CA LEU A 334 -29.67 -24.31 16.20
C LEU A 334 -29.30 -24.20 17.67
N ALA A 335 -29.75 -23.16 18.36
CA ALA A 335 -29.50 -22.99 19.80
C ALA A 335 -30.01 -24.19 20.62
N GLY A 336 -31.21 -24.68 20.33
CA GLY A 336 -31.75 -25.88 20.98
C GLY A 336 -30.96 -27.16 20.65
N LYS A 337 -30.42 -27.28 19.42
CA LYS A 337 -29.58 -28.41 19.02
C LYS A 337 -28.21 -28.37 19.72
N ASP A 338 -27.60 -27.20 19.81
CA ASP A 338 -26.31 -27.00 20.48
C ASP A 338 -26.47 -27.26 22.00
N MET A 339 -27.53 -26.73 22.63
CA MET A 339 -27.84 -27.02 24.04
C MET A 339 -28.08 -28.52 24.29
N LYS A 340 -28.75 -29.23 23.37
CA LYS A 340 -28.96 -30.68 23.50
C LYS A 340 -27.64 -31.45 23.35
N GLN A 341 -26.78 -31.04 22.43
CA GLN A 341 -25.46 -31.65 22.25
C GLN A 341 -24.55 -31.40 23.46
N ASP A 342 -24.57 -30.20 24.02
CA ASP A 342 -23.78 -29.87 25.21
C ASP A 342 -24.33 -30.55 26.47
N ALA A 343 -25.65 -30.67 26.61
CA ALA A 343 -26.27 -31.46 27.68
C ALA A 343 -25.93 -32.96 27.55
N GLN A 344 -25.90 -33.51 26.33
CA GLN A 344 -25.48 -34.90 26.09
C GLN A 344 -23.99 -35.11 26.37
N LYS A 345 -23.12 -34.17 25.99
CA LYS A 345 -21.69 -34.22 26.35
C LYS A 345 -21.49 -34.13 27.86
N GLY A 346 -22.22 -33.24 28.54
CA GLY A 346 -22.21 -33.12 30.00
C GLY A 346 -22.72 -34.39 30.68
N ALA A 347 -23.81 -34.98 30.19
CA ALA A 347 -24.34 -36.24 30.70
C ALA A 347 -23.37 -37.42 30.46
N ASN A 348 -22.71 -37.48 29.31
CA ASN A 348 -21.68 -38.48 29.01
C ASN A 348 -20.42 -38.28 29.86
N TYR A 349 -20.05 -37.04 30.17
CA TYR A 349 -18.96 -36.72 31.09
C TYR A 349 -19.29 -37.13 32.54
N ILE A 350 -20.53 -36.86 32.99
CA ILE A 350 -21.01 -37.28 34.31
C ILE A 350 -21.17 -38.81 34.39
N SER A 351 -21.60 -39.48 33.31
CA SER A 351 -21.74 -40.94 33.29
C SER A 351 -20.38 -41.65 33.27
N THR A 352 -19.39 -41.11 32.56
CA THR A 352 -18.00 -41.59 32.60
C THR A 352 -17.33 -41.35 33.96
N LEU A 353 -17.60 -40.21 34.62
CA LEU A 353 -17.18 -39.98 36.02
C LEU A 353 -17.85 -40.93 37.02
N LYS A 354 -19.16 -41.19 36.88
CA LYS A 354 -19.89 -42.15 37.72
C LYS A 354 -19.46 -43.60 37.47
N ALA A 355 -19.11 -43.97 36.23
CA ALA A 355 -18.58 -45.29 35.89
C ALA A 355 -17.18 -45.52 36.47
N ASN A 356 -16.33 -44.49 36.48
CA ASN A 356 -15.00 -44.56 37.11
C ASN A 356 -15.06 -44.65 38.65
N ASN A 357 -16.10 -44.09 39.28
CA ASN A 357 -16.31 -44.22 40.74
C ASN A 357 -16.98 -45.55 41.17
N LYS A 358 -17.49 -46.37 40.23
CA LYS A 358 -18.10 -47.68 40.52
C LYS A 358 -17.14 -48.86 40.40
N LYS A 359 -15.86 -48.64 40.06
CA LYS A 359 -14.83 -49.67 40.29
C LYS A 359 -14.43 -49.62 41.77
N PRO A 360 -14.73 -50.64 42.59
CA PRO A 360 -14.18 -50.70 43.93
C PRO A 360 -12.65 -50.72 43.81
N LYS A 361 -11.98 -49.84 44.57
CA LYS A 361 -10.54 -49.91 44.80
C LYS A 361 -10.23 -51.27 45.41
N SER A 362 -9.82 -52.24 44.60
CA SER A 362 -9.05 -53.37 45.11
C SER A 362 -7.73 -52.79 45.63
N LEU A 363 -7.56 -52.83 46.95
CA LEU A 363 -6.31 -52.51 47.62
C LEU A 363 -5.18 -53.35 46.99
N PRO A 364 -4.05 -52.75 46.58
CA PRO A 364 -2.89 -53.52 46.17
C PRO A 364 -2.34 -54.25 47.40
N ASN A 365 -2.24 -55.57 47.29
CA ASN A 365 -1.59 -56.44 48.25
C ASN A 365 -0.10 -56.07 48.31
N ASN A 366 0.38 -55.61 49.46
CA ASN A 366 1.78 -55.30 49.70
C ASN A 366 2.56 -56.62 49.88
N ASP A 367 3.06 -57.18 48.77
CA ASP A 367 4.16 -58.14 48.84
C ASP A 367 5.48 -57.40 48.60
N SER A 368 6.10 -57.06 49.72
CA SER A 368 7.50 -56.65 49.81
C SER A 368 8.43 -57.79 49.37
N LYS A 369 9.10 -57.64 48.24
CA LYS A 369 10.40 -58.27 48.00
C LYS A 369 11.38 -57.26 47.38
N THR A 370 12.02 -56.52 48.26
CA THR A 370 13.41 -56.08 48.11
C THR A 370 14.32 -57.30 47.93
N VAL A 371 14.99 -57.45 46.79
CA VAL A 371 16.34 -58.03 46.74
C VAL A 371 17.18 -57.29 45.69
N LYS A 372 18.28 -56.75 46.22
CA LYS A 372 19.47 -56.15 45.60
C LYS A 372 19.97 -56.89 44.33
N LYS A 373 20.38 -56.13 43.32
CA LYS A 373 21.80 -55.82 43.06
C LYS A 373 21.94 -54.65 42.10
#